data_AF-A0A378Y832-F1
#
_entry.id   AF-A0A378Y832-F1
#
_cell.length_a   1.000
_cell.length_b   1.000
_cell.length_c   1.000
_cell.angle_alpha   90.00
_cell.angle_beta   90.00
_cell.angle_gamma   90.00
#
_symmetry.space_group_name_H-M   'P 1'
#
loop_
_entity.id
_entity.type
_entity.pdbx_description
1 polymer ?
#
loop_
_entity_poly.entity_id
_entity_poly.type
_entity_poly.pdbx_seq_one_letter_code
_entity_poly.pdbx_strand_id
1 'polypeptide(L)'
;MSETVTRHRGGGFDSDNNPLPWVDTVLAVLAVAPGATAEYVDRGRDGDRVEFSIYHVPELDITNRDEVTVRGRRCRVQVEQWRSPHSSRTGTVVLCSSGEG
;
A
#
# COMPACT_ATOMS: atom_id res chain seq x y z
N MET A 1 -10.90 3.29 16.23
CA MET A 1 -11.19 2.04 15.50
C MET A 1 -10.14 1.95 14.41
N SER A 2 -9.25 0.97 14.46
CA SER A 2 -8.25 0.72 13.41
C SER A 2 -8.86 -0.19 12.35
N GLU A 3 -8.76 0.17 11.07
CA GLU A 3 -9.14 -0.71 9.97
C GLU A 3 -8.01 -1.75 9.76
N THR A 4 -8.28 -2.87 9.11
CA THR A 4 -7.25 -3.89 8.82
C THR A 4 -7.13 -4.12 7.33
N VAL A 5 -5.89 -4.36 6.88
CA VAL A 5 -5.56 -4.70 5.50
C VAL A 5 -4.62 -5.89 5.50
N THR A 6 -4.61 -6.67 4.42
CA THR A 6 -3.68 -7.81 4.29
C THR A 6 -2.56 -7.45 3.34
N ARG A 7 -1.32 -7.38 3.82
CA ARG A 7 -0.13 -7.24 2.98
C ARG A 7 0.27 -8.60 2.44
N HIS A 8 0.56 -8.66 1.16
CA HIS A 8 1.11 -9.80 0.46
C HIS A 8 2.56 -9.44 0.07
N ARG A 9 3.53 -10.15 0.63
CA ARG A 9 4.96 -9.96 0.34
C ARG A 9 5.54 -11.22 -0.27
N GLY A 10 6.37 -11.06 -1.29
CA GLY A 10 6.94 -12.17 -2.05
C GLY A 10 6.33 -12.27 -3.43
N GLY A 11 6.39 -13.47 -4.01
CA GLY A 11 6.13 -13.64 -5.43
C GLY A 11 7.36 -13.28 -6.28
N GLY A 12 7.60 -14.09 -7.31
CA GLY A 12 8.83 -14.08 -8.09
C GLY A 12 9.69 -15.30 -7.80
N PHE A 13 10.92 -15.27 -8.30
CA PHE A 13 11.87 -16.37 -8.17
C PHE A 13 13.12 -15.88 -7.42
N ASP A 14 13.72 -16.77 -6.63
CA ASP A 14 15.03 -16.53 -6.02
C ASP A 14 16.16 -16.61 -7.05
N SER A 15 17.41 -16.46 -6.60
CA SER A 15 18.61 -16.56 -7.45
C SER A 15 18.78 -17.92 -8.12
N ASP A 16 18.15 -18.95 -7.57
CA ASP A 16 18.20 -20.34 -8.04
C ASP A 16 16.93 -20.71 -8.83
N ASN A 17 16.14 -19.71 -9.21
CA ASN A 17 14.89 -19.82 -9.94
C ASN A 17 13.79 -20.63 -9.21
N ASN A 18 13.85 -20.70 -7.87
CA ASN A 18 12.77 -21.27 -7.06
C ASN A 18 11.70 -20.21 -6.78
N PRO A 19 10.41 -20.57 -6.82
CA PRO A 19 9.33 -19.63 -6.51
C PRO A 19 9.41 -19.21 -5.04
N LEU A 20 9.48 -17.90 -4.80
CA LEU A 20 9.41 -17.35 -3.46
C LEU A 20 7.96 -17.43 -2.95
N PRO A 21 7.71 -18.02 -1.77
CA PRO A 21 6.35 -18.12 -1.24
C PRO A 21 5.77 -16.74 -0.95
N TRP A 22 4.47 -16.60 -1.19
CA TRP A 22 3.72 -15.44 -0.75
C TRP A 22 3.51 -15.52 0.77
N VAL A 23 3.85 -14.43 1.46
CA VAL A 23 3.61 -14.28 2.89
C VAL A 23 2.54 -13.23 3.10
N ASP A 24 1.41 -13.66 3.66
CA ASP A 24 0.28 -12.81 4.00
C ASP A 24 0.42 -12.31 5.44
N THR A 25 0.33 -11.00 5.64
CA THR A 25 0.43 -10.37 6.96
C THR A 25 -0.72 -9.38 7.15
N VAL A 26 -1.52 -9.58 8.19
CA VAL A 26 -2.56 -8.61 8.56
C VAL A 26 -1.90 -7.39 9.21
N LEU A 27 -2.17 -6.21 8.67
CA LEU A 27 -1.71 -4.93 9.18
C LEU A 27 -2.90 -4.14 9.73
N ALA A 28 -2.77 -3.64 10.95
CA ALA A 28 -3.68 -2.65 11.49
C ALA A 28 -3.29 -1.27 10.95
N VAL A 29 -4.26 -0.55 10.40
CA VAL A 29 -4.05 0.77 9.78
C VAL A 29 -4.87 1.84 10.49
N LEU A 30 -4.43 3.09 10.41
CA LEU A 30 -5.11 4.20 11.07
C LEU A 30 -6.43 4.51 10.37
N ALA A 31 -6.40 4.61 9.04
CA ALA A 31 -7.57 4.88 8.22
C ALA A 31 -7.39 4.39 6.78
N VAL A 32 -8.52 4.09 6.13
CA VAL A 32 -8.61 3.83 4.70
C VAL A 32 -9.61 4.80 4.09
N ALA A 33 -9.13 5.66 3.19
CA ALA A 33 -9.96 6.58 2.41
C ALA A 33 -10.26 5.97 1.03
N PRO A 34 -11.52 6.01 0.56
CA PRO A 34 -11.87 5.60 -0.80
C PRO A 34 -11.51 6.70 -1.83
N GLY A 35 -11.04 6.26 -2.99
CA GLY A 35 -10.72 7.09 -4.16
C GLY A 35 -9.42 7.87 -4.05
N ALA A 36 -8.82 8.13 -5.21
CA ALA A 36 -7.86 9.21 -5.37
C ALA A 36 -8.55 10.52 -4.93
N THR A 37 -8.10 11.17 -3.84
CA THR A 37 -8.37 12.61 -3.73
C THR A 37 -7.77 13.29 -4.98
N ALA A 38 -8.29 14.44 -5.40
CA ALA A 38 -7.90 15.08 -6.66
C ALA A 38 -6.37 15.20 -6.85
N GLU A 39 -5.62 15.28 -5.73
CA GLU A 39 -4.15 15.32 -5.67
C GLU A 39 -3.41 13.99 -6.01
N TYR A 40 -4.12 12.85 -6.07
CA TYR A 40 -3.56 11.52 -6.35
C TYR A 40 -4.07 10.91 -7.67
N VAL A 41 -4.96 11.60 -8.39
CA VAL A 41 -5.51 11.11 -9.67
C VAL A 41 -4.40 10.90 -10.70
N ASP A 42 -3.43 11.81 -10.77
CA ASP A 42 -2.28 11.74 -11.69
C ASP A 42 -1.11 10.88 -11.16
N ARG A 43 -1.25 10.27 -9.98
CA ARG A 43 -0.13 9.60 -9.28
C ARG A 43 -0.16 8.07 -9.34
N GLY A 44 -1.18 7.48 -9.95
CA GLY A 44 -1.13 6.06 -10.33
C GLY A 44 -0.01 5.83 -11.34
N ARG A 45 0.68 4.70 -11.24
CA ARG A 45 1.59 4.27 -12.31
C ARG A 45 0.76 3.99 -13.57
N ASP A 46 1.20 4.51 -14.72
CA ASP A 46 0.67 4.14 -16.04
C ASP A 46 -0.84 4.38 -16.25
N GLY A 47 -1.43 5.41 -15.62
CA GLY A 47 -2.85 5.73 -15.78
C GLY A 47 -3.80 4.91 -14.89
N ASP A 48 -3.24 4.09 -13.99
CA ASP A 48 -4.01 3.35 -13.00
C ASP A 48 -4.77 4.29 -12.06
N ARG A 49 -6.05 4.00 -11.84
CA ARG A 49 -6.86 4.76 -10.87
C ARG A 49 -6.56 4.30 -9.45
N VAL A 50 -6.16 5.23 -8.58
CA VAL A 50 -6.07 4.95 -7.13
C VAL A 50 -7.48 4.73 -6.58
N GLU A 51 -7.72 3.53 -6.07
CA GLU A 51 -9.00 3.11 -5.50
C GLU A 51 -9.08 3.36 -4.00
N PHE A 52 -7.95 3.23 -3.29
CA PHE A 52 -7.87 3.44 -1.85
C PHE A 52 -6.57 4.12 -1.44
N SER A 53 -6.65 4.98 -0.44
CA SER A 53 -5.50 5.58 0.25
C SER A 53 -5.49 5.10 1.71
N ILE A 54 -4.43 4.39 2.10
CA ILE A 54 -4.25 3.88 3.46
C ILE A 54 -3.30 4.83 4.20
N TYR A 55 -3.69 5.23 5.40
CA TYR A 55 -2.89 6.08 6.28
C TYR A 55 -2.44 5.29 7.50
N HIS A 56 -1.18 5.47 7.89
CA HIS A 56 -0.65 4.93 9.13
C HIS A 56 0.40 5.86 9.76
N VAL A 57 0.44 5.88 11.09
CA VAL A 57 1.45 6.56 11.90
C VAL A 57 1.74 5.66 13.10
N PRO A 58 3.00 5.28 13.40
CA PRO A 58 4.23 5.69 12.71
C PRO A 58 4.43 5.00 11.35
N GLU A 59 5.65 4.98 10.82
CA GLU A 59 6.00 4.20 9.62
C GLU A 59 5.44 2.77 9.68
N LEU A 60 4.83 2.34 8.58
CA LEU A 60 4.31 0.98 8.38
C LEU A 60 5.35 0.16 7.59
N ASP A 61 5.58 -1.10 7.99
CA ASP A 61 6.42 -2.05 7.24
C ASP A 61 5.71 -2.47 5.94
N ILE A 62 5.85 -1.66 4.90
CA ILE A 62 5.31 -1.90 3.57
C ILE A 62 6.21 -1.25 2.51
N THR A 63 6.32 -1.90 1.36
CA THR A 63 7.18 -1.46 0.24
C THR A 63 6.41 -1.47 -1.08
N ASN A 64 6.93 -0.76 -2.09
CA ASN A 64 6.38 -0.75 -3.46
C ASN A 64 6.42 -2.11 -4.19
N ARG A 65 7.02 -3.14 -3.58
CA ARG A 65 7.05 -4.51 -4.09
C ARG A 65 5.95 -5.39 -3.47
N ASP A 66 5.30 -4.90 -2.42
CA ASP A 66 4.21 -5.60 -1.78
C ASP A 66 2.91 -5.36 -2.55
N GLU A 67 1.92 -6.22 -2.30
CA GLU A 67 0.53 -5.97 -2.69
C GLU A 67 -0.32 -5.91 -1.43
N VAL A 68 -1.49 -5.28 -1.50
CA VAL A 68 -2.39 -5.19 -0.35
C VAL A 68 -3.81 -5.54 -0.75
N THR A 69 -4.46 -6.37 0.06
CA THR A 69 -5.91 -6.58 0.00
C THR A 69 -6.62 -5.66 0.99
N VAL A 70 -7.45 -4.77 0.44
CA VAL A 70 -8.29 -3.83 1.18
C VAL A 70 -9.75 -4.18 0.87
N ARG A 71 -10.55 -4.47 1.92
CA ARG A 71 -11.99 -4.80 1.76
C ARG A 71 -12.26 -5.89 0.72
N GLY A 72 -11.38 -6.88 0.64
CA GLY A 72 -11.48 -8.00 -0.30
C GLY A 72 -10.97 -7.72 -1.72
N ARG A 73 -10.44 -6.53 -2.00
CA ARG A 73 -9.85 -6.17 -3.30
C ARG A 73 -8.33 -6.14 -3.20
N ARG A 74 -7.65 -6.93 -4.03
CA ARG A 74 -6.18 -7.00 -4.10
C ARG A 74 -5.68 -5.92 -5.06
N CYS A 75 -4.79 -5.08 -4.57
CA CYS A 75 -4.28 -3.91 -5.28
C CYS A 75 -2.75 -3.88 -5.22
N ARG A 76 -2.15 -3.31 -6.26
CA ARG A 76 -0.74 -2.88 -6.21
C ARG A 76 -0.63 -1.61 -5.40
N VAL A 77 0.52 -1.40 -4.77
CA VAL A 77 0.71 -0.26 -3.88
C VAL A 77 1.84 0.66 -4.30
N GLN A 78 1.62 1.95 -4.10
CA GLN A 78 2.64 2.98 -4.06
C GLN A 78 2.71 3.54 -2.64
N VAL A 79 3.85 3.33 -2.00
CA VAL A 79 4.17 3.72 -0.63
C VAL A 79 4.89 5.06 -0.66
N GLU A 80 4.31 6.03 0.03
CA GLU A 80 4.92 7.32 0.29
C GLU A 80 5.13 7.49 1.79
N GLN A 81 6.38 7.75 2.18
CA GLN A 81 6.68 8.15 3.53
C GLN A 81 6.70 9.67 3.62
N TRP A 82 6.11 10.20 4.69
CA TRP A 82 6.18 11.61 5.01
C TRP A 82 6.67 11.80 6.43
N ARG A 83 7.30 12.95 6.65
CA ARG A 83 7.73 13.40 7.97
C ARG A 83 6.93 14.63 8.35
N SER A 84 6.42 14.66 9.58
CA SER A 84 5.72 15.83 10.08
C SER A 84 6.65 17.05 10.07
N PRO A 85 6.22 18.21 9.55
CA PRO A 85 7.02 19.43 9.63
C PRO A 85 7.04 20.03 11.06
N HIS A 86 6.12 19.59 11.92
CA HIS A 86 5.93 20.13 13.28
C HIS A 86 6.37 19.16 14.39
N SER A 87 6.76 17.93 14.04
CA SER A 87 7.18 16.91 15.01
C SER A 87 8.17 15.91 14.42
N SER A 88 8.77 15.06 15.25
CA SER A 88 9.62 13.96 14.77
C SER A 88 8.85 12.77 14.20
N ARG A 89 7.52 12.82 14.16
CA ARG A 89 6.67 11.72 13.70
C ARG A 89 6.83 11.51 12.20
N THR A 90 6.93 10.24 11.81
CA THR A 90 6.81 9.78 10.43
C THR A 90 5.44 9.16 10.22
N GLY A 91 4.95 9.21 8.99
CA GLY A 91 3.76 8.49 8.60
C GLY A 91 3.94 7.87 7.22
N THR A 92 3.05 6.94 6.93
CA THR A 92 3.00 6.24 5.65
C THR A 92 1.64 6.50 5.02
N VAL A 93 1.67 6.88 3.74
CA VAL A 93 0.51 6.87 2.84
C VAL A 93 0.74 5.75 1.84
N VAL A 94 -0.24 4.87 1.69
CA VAL A 94 -0.19 3.79 0.70
C VAL A 94 -1.33 4.00 -0.28
N LEU A 95 -0.99 4.28 -1.53
CA LEU A 95 -1.94 4.42 -2.63
C LEU A 95 -2.13 3.04 -3.25
N CYS A 96 -3.36 2.55 -3.26
CA CYS A 96 -3.73 1.25 -3.81
C CYS A 96 -4.37 1.43 -5.18
N SER A 97 -3.80 0.83 -6.22
CA SER A 97 -4.39 0.77 -7.55
C SER A 97 -4.81 -0.66 -7.94
N SER A 98 -6.00 -0.78 -8.53
CA SER A 98 -6.36 -1.94 -9.34
C SER A 98 -5.72 -1.76 -10.71
N GLY A 99 -4.86 -2.68 -11.14
CA GLY A 99 -4.19 -2.63 -12.45
C GLY A 99 -5.13 -2.86 -13.66
N GLU A 100 -6.40 -2.45 -13.55
CA GLU A 100 -7.35 -2.35 -14.65
C GLU A 100 -7.23 -0.93 -15.24
N GLY A 101 -6.13 -0.69 -15.96
CA GLY A 101 -5.90 0.48 -16.82
C GLY A 101 -5.87 0.06 -18.28
#